data_AF-A0A7L4PH61-F1
#
_entry.id   AF-A0A7L4PH61-F1
#
_cell.length_a   1.000
_cell.length_b   1.000
_cell.length_c   1.000
_cell.angle_alpha   90.00
_cell.angle_beta   90.00
_cell.angle_gamma   90.00
#
_symmetry.space_group_name_H-M   'P 1'
#
loop_
_entity.id
_entity.type
_entity.pdbx_description
1 polymer ?
#
loop_
_entity_poly.entity_id
_entity_poly.type
_entity_poly.pdbx_seq_one_letter_code
_entity_poly.pdbx_strand_id
1 'polypeptide(L)'
;MSLDLVSMGLMASPLQGAVPFSVGIVAILGSHELGHKLMADRRGVDATLPYFIPEPGLFIGTFGAVIKTKSPSRDRNALFDVASTGPIAGFLVLVPATILGLLWSYTVPTEAIPEGTFMLPVPILFELLQRFILNIPDGYGLLTHPLAFAGWIGMLVTMLNLMPVGMLDGGHISRVLIGGDLHRVVSFIGVIATFMIGFWMMAAFMLFFAMSPHSGPLDDVSPLTPKRKLLSIFLVSILILCLTPLWGVQIL
;
A
#
# COMPACT_ATOMS: atom_id res chain seq x y z
N MET A 1 17.57 10.78 3.12
CA MET A 1 16.64 11.19 4.19
C MET A 1 17.29 11.32 5.56
N SER A 2 17.59 10.24 6.30
CA SER A 2 18.14 10.42 7.67
C SER A 2 19.50 11.12 7.70
N LEU A 3 20.33 10.90 6.67
CA LEU A 3 21.60 11.62 6.52
C LEU A 3 21.40 13.12 6.30
N ASP A 4 20.40 13.50 5.51
CA ASP A 4 20.07 14.91 5.22
C ASP A 4 19.53 15.61 6.47
N LEU A 5 18.66 14.93 7.23
CA LEU A 5 18.17 15.46 8.51
C LEU A 5 19.29 15.66 9.54
N VAL A 6 20.30 14.77 9.54
CA VAL A 6 21.47 14.89 10.42
C VAL A 6 22.40 16.02 9.95
N SER A 7 22.64 16.15 8.65
CA SER A 7 23.49 17.24 8.12
C SER A 7 22.87 18.62 8.35
N MET A 8 21.55 18.71 8.41
CA MET A 8 20.80 19.92 8.77
C MET A 8 20.69 20.16 10.29
N GLY A 9 21.23 19.26 11.12
CA GLY A 9 21.15 19.37 12.58
C GLY A 9 19.76 19.12 13.18
N LEU A 10 18.81 18.63 12.39
CA LEU A 10 17.43 18.32 12.80
C LEU A 10 17.33 16.96 13.51
N MET A 11 18.29 16.08 13.26
CA MET A 11 18.38 14.73 13.84
C MET A 11 19.78 14.48 14.38
N ALA A 12 19.90 13.84 15.55
CA ALA A 12 21.21 13.68 16.20
C ALA A 12 22.03 12.51 15.62
N SER A 13 21.37 11.48 15.09
CA SER A 13 22.05 10.38 14.41
C SER A 13 21.16 9.72 13.35
N PRO A 14 21.72 9.10 12.30
CA PRO A 14 20.92 8.42 11.28
C PRO A 14 20.06 7.28 11.85
N LEU A 15 20.47 6.68 12.97
CA LEU A 15 19.73 5.61 13.65
C LEU A 15 18.39 6.08 14.21
N GLN A 16 18.26 7.34 14.61
CA GLN A 16 17.00 7.92 15.07
C GLN A 16 15.93 7.93 13.98
N GLY A 17 16.35 7.97 12.70
CA GLY A 17 15.45 7.82 11.57
C GLY A 17 15.30 6.38 11.10
N ALA A 18 16.41 5.65 11.01
CA ALA A 18 16.44 4.29 10.47
C ALA A 18 15.61 3.29 11.31
N VAL A 19 15.63 3.40 12.64
CA VAL A 19 14.89 2.49 13.53
C VAL A 19 13.37 2.69 13.38
N PRO A 20 12.80 3.90 13.54
CA PRO A 20 11.37 4.12 13.32
C PRO A 20 10.92 3.77 11.90
N PHE A 21 11.72 4.08 10.87
CA PHE A 21 11.42 3.67 9.50
C PHE A 21 11.31 2.14 9.37
N SER A 22 12.32 1.41 9.85
CA SER A 22 12.38 -0.05 9.73
C SER A 22 11.25 -0.72 10.50
N VAL A 23 11.00 -0.26 11.73
CA VAL A 23 9.88 -0.76 12.54
C VAL A 23 8.55 -0.45 11.86
N GLY A 24 8.38 0.79 11.35
CA GLY A 24 7.18 1.22 10.67
C GLY A 24 6.87 0.38 9.42
N ILE A 25 7.85 0.20 8.53
CA ILE A 25 7.63 -0.54 7.29
C ILE A 25 7.37 -2.03 7.55
N VAL A 26 8.10 -2.64 8.49
CA VAL A 26 7.86 -4.04 8.89
C VAL A 26 6.49 -4.18 9.55
N ALA A 27 6.06 -3.23 10.38
CA ALA A 27 4.75 -3.27 11.00
C ALA A 27 3.63 -3.16 9.97
N ILE A 28 3.73 -2.24 9.01
CA ILE A 28 2.71 -2.01 7.98
C ILE A 28 2.60 -3.20 7.02
N LEU A 29 3.73 -3.63 6.44
CA LEU A 29 3.74 -4.74 5.48
C LEU A 29 3.51 -6.09 6.17
N GLY A 30 4.05 -6.24 7.37
CA GLY A 30 3.86 -7.43 8.20
C GLY A 30 2.40 -7.59 8.65
N SER A 31 1.73 -6.51 9.06
CA SER A 31 0.31 -6.58 9.44
C SER A 31 -0.58 -6.88 8.23
N HIS A 32 -0.24 -6.39 7.05
CA HIS A 32 -0.92 -6.73 5.79
C HIS A 32 -0.88 -8.24 5.53
N GLU A 33 0.32 -8.82 5.45
CA GLU A 33 0.45 -10.26 5.18
C GLU A 33 -0.05 -11.14 6.31
N LEU A 34 0.13 -10.72 7.56
CA LEU A 34 -0.43 -11.42 8.71
C LEU A 34 -1.96 -11.39 8.67
N GLY A 35 -2.57 -10.29 8.21
CA GLY A 35 -4.01 -10.17 8.00
C GLY A 35 -4.52 -11.22 7.01
N HIS A 36 -3.83 -11.40 5.88
CA HIS A 36 -4.15 -12.48 4.94
C HIS A 36 -4.02 -13.85 5.59
N LYS A 37 -2.90 -14.12 6.28
CA LYS A 37 -2.64 -15.42 6.91
C LYS A 37 -3.70 -15.76 7.96
N LEU A 38 -3.99 -14.85 8.88
CA LEU A 38 -5.00 -15.05 9.93
C LEU A 38 -6.38 -15.33 9.33
N MET A 39 -6.75 -14.64 8.26
CA MET A 39 -8.05 -14.89 7.60
C MET A 39 -8.07 -16.17 6.78
N ALA A 40 -6.95 -16.53 6.16
CA ALA A 40 -6.79 -17.81 5.47
C ALA A 40 -7.01 -18.98 6.44
N ASP A 41 -6.37 -18.94 7.61
CA ASP A 41 -6.54 -19.95 8.66
C ASP A 41 -8.00 -20.00 9.15
N ARG A 42 -8.62 -18.84 9.38
CA ARG A 42 -10.03 -18.75 9.79
C ARG A 42 -10.99 -19.30 8.72
N ARG A 43 -10.59 -19.28 7.45
CA ARG A 43 -11.38 -19.76 6.31
C ARG A 43 -11.03 -21.16 5.84
N GLY A 44 -10.08 -21.83 6.50
CA GLY A 44 -9.60 -23.14 6.09
C GLY A 44 -8.91 -23.12 4.73
N VAL A 45 -8.24 -22.01 4.40
CA VAL A 45 -7.40 -21.86 3.21
C VAL A 45 -5.95 -22.04 3.63
N ASP A 46 -5.26 -23.02 3.04
CA ASP A 46 -3.88 -23.32 3.39
C ASP A 46 -2.98 -22.24 2.79
N ALA A 47 -2.22 -21.56 3.65
CA ALA A 47 -1.24 -20.54 3.25
C ALA A 47 0.03 -20.64 4.10
N THR A 48 1.17 -20.24 3.53
CA THR A 48 2.43 -20.12 4.28
C THR A 48 2.37 -18.99 5.30
N LEU A 49 3.30 -18.98 6.26
CA LEU A 49 3.56 -17.78 7.04
C LEU A 49 4.11 -16.65 6.14
N PRO A 50 3.96 -15.38 6.54
CA PRO A 50 4.60 -14.26 5.87
C PRO A 50 6.13 -14.41 5.91
N TYR A 51 6.78 -14.20 4.77
CA TYR A 51 8.22 -14.03 4.71
C TYR A 51 8.54 -12.78 3.88
N PHE A 52 9.46 -11.97 4.39
CA PHE A 52 9.93 -10.76 3.70
C PHE A 52 10.90 -11.15 2.58
N ILE A 53 10.70 -10.60 1.40
CA ILE A 53 11.60 -10.75 0.27
C ILE A 53 12.63 -9.62 0.38
N PRO A 54 13.90 -9.92 0.70
CA PRO A 54 14.92 -8.88 0.76
C PRO A 54 15.18 -8.34 -0.65
N GLU A 55 15.37 -7.03 -0.71
CA GLU A 55 15.81 -6.32 -1.91
C GLU A 55 17.27 -5.90 -1.69
N PRO A 56 18.18 -6.02 -2.68
CA PRO A 56 19.61 -5.74 -2.52
C PRO A 56 19.97 -4.25 -2.35
N GLY A 57 19.19 -3.52 -1.57
CA GLY A 57 19.51 -2.19 -1.03
C GLY A 57 19.29 -1.01 -1.98
N LEU A 58 18.63 -1.20 -3.12
CA LEU A 58 18.42 -0.16 -4.13
C LEU A 58 17.16 0.69 -3.87
N PHE A 59 16.22 0.24 -3.04
CA PHE A 59 14.97 0.95 -2.76
C PHE A 59 14.72 1.08 -1.23
N ILE A 60 13.89 0.20 -0.67
CA ILE A 60 13.37 0.30 0.70
C ILE A 60 13.92 -0.81 1.62
N GLY A 61 14.83 -1.64 1.10
CA GLY A 61 15.41 -2.80 1.78
C GLY A 61 14.59 -4.09 1.69
N THR A 62 13.38 -4.04 1.12
CA THR A 62 12.54 -5.22 0.85
C THR A 62 11.65 -4.98 -0.37
N PHE A 63 11.30 -6.05 -1.10
CA PHE A 63 10.22 -6.00 -2.10
C PHE A 63 8.82 -6.12 -1.47
N GLY A 64 8.75 -6.30 -0.16
CA GLY A 64 7.53 -6.61 0.56
C GLY A 64 7.62 -7.94 1.31
N ALA A 65 6.56 -8.26 2.03
CA ALA A 65 6.31 -9.61 2.52
C ALA A 65 5.26 -10.27 1.63
N VAL A 66 5.31 -11.60 1.52
CA VAL A 66 4.31 -12.36 0.77
C VAL A 66 3.90 -13.62 1.52
N ILE A 67 2.64 -14.00 1.37
CA ILE A 67 2.17 -15.36 1.63
C ILE A 67 1.98 -16.15 0.33
N LYS A 68 2.17 -17.47 0.38
CA LYS A 68 1.83 -18.37 -0.71
C LYS A 68 0.61 -19.19 -0.35
N THR A 69 -0.50 -18.95 -1.05
CA THR A 69 -1.72 -19.77 -0.98
C THR A 69 -1.47 -21.14 -1.63
N LYS A 70 -1.77 -22.21 -0.91
CA LYS A 70 -1.53 -23.61 -1.30
C LYS A 70 -2.80 -24.35 -1.69
N SER A 71 -3.96 -23.90 -1.22
CA SER A 71 -5.26 -24.48 -1.58
C SER A 71 -6.24 -23.41 -2.09
N PRO A 72 -7.15 -23.75 -3.02
CA PRO A 72 -8.14 -22.80 -3.51
C PRO A 72 -9.14 -22.44 -2.40
N SER A 73 -9.66 -21.21 -2.43
CA SER A 73 -10.73 -20.82 -1.52
C SER A 73 -12.02 -21.60 -1.78
N ARG A 74 -12.75 -21.95 -0.72
CA ARG A 74 -13.98 -22.74 -0.84
C ARG A 74 -15.08 -22.05 -1.63
N ASP A 75 -15.30 -20.77 -1.37
CA ASP A 75 -16.39 -19.99 -1.95
C ASP A 75 -15.97 -18.52 -2.15
N ARG A 76 -16.78 -17.75 -2.89
CA ARG A 76 -16.53 -16.32 -3.12
C ARG A 76 -16.38 -15.50 -1.84
N ASN A 77 -17.06 -15.88 -0.75
CA ASN A 77 -16.93 -15.18 0.52
C ASN A 77 -15.55 -15.41 1.14
N ALA A 78 -15.06 -16.66 1.15
CA ALA A 78 -13.74 -16.99 1.63
C ALA A 78 -12.64 -16.27 0.84
N LEU A 79 -12.76 -16.26 -0.50
CA LEU A 79 -11.80 -15.55 -1.35
C LEU A 79 -11.79 -14.05 -1.07
N PHE A 80 -12.98 -13.43 -0.98
CA PHE A 80 -13.12 -12.01 -0.65
C PHE A 80 -12.50 -11.67 0.70
N ASP A 81 -12.79 -12.50 1.71
CA ASP A 81 -12.37 -12.24 3.06
C ASP A 81 -10.85 -12.32 3.23
N VAL A 82 -10.21 -13.33 2.62
CA VAL A 82 -8.75 -13.44 2.61
C VAL A 82 -8.16 -12.22 1.90
N ALA A 83 -8.64 -11.89 0.69
CA ALA A 83 -8.12 -10.78 -0.10
C ALA A 83 -8.33 -9.40 0.56
N SER A 84 -9.44 -9.19 1.27
CA SER A 84 -9.74 -7.89 1.90
C SER A 84 -9.03 -7.67 3.24
N THR A 85 -8.76 -8.72 4.00
CA THR A 85 -8.25 -8.58 5.37
C THR A 85 -6.83 -8.03 5.41
N GLY A 86 -5.97 -8.39 4.45
CA GLY A 86 -4.60 -7.86 4.38
C GLY A 86 -4.56 -6.34 4.21
N PRO A 87 -5.15 -5.77 3.14
CA PRO A 87 -5.22 -4.33 2.95
C PRO A 87 -5.83 -3.58 4.14
N ILE A 88 -6.87 -4.12 4.78
CA ILE A 88 -7.48 -3.50 5.96
C ILE A 88 -6.50 -3.50 7.14
N ALA A 89 -5.84 -4.62 7.42
CA ALA A 89 -4.89 -4.73 8.53
C ALA A 89 -3.64 -3.86 8.32
N GLY A 90 -3.12 -3.82 7.10
CA GLY A 90 -2.05 -2.91 6.69
C GLY A 90 -2.45 -1.45 6.90
N PHE A 91 -3.62 -1.06 6.38
CA PHE A 91 -4.16 0.29 6.48
C PHE A 91 -4.35 0.77 7.93
N LEU A 92 -4.86 -0.10 8.82
CA LEU A 92 -5.06 0.23 10.24
C LEU A 92 -3.75 0.51 10.99
N VAL A 93 -2.63 -0.07 10.57
CA VAL A 93 -1.29 0.20 11.13
C VAL A 93 -0.64 1.41 10.46
N LEU A 94 -0.87 1.55 9.15
CA LEU A 94 -0.35 2.64 8.33
C LEU A 94 -0.84 4.02 8.75
N VAL A 95 -2.13 4.18 9.06
CA VAL A 95 -2.68 5.48 9.47
C VAL A 95 -1.97 6.03 10.72
N PRO A 96 -1.93 5.32 11.87
CA PRO A 96 -1.25 5.85 13.05
C PRO A 96 0.25 6.03 12.86
N ALA A 97 0.92 5.14 12.11
CA ALA A 97 2.33 5.31 11.77
C ALA A 97 2.58 6.62 10.99
N THR A 98 1.73 6.91 10.01
CA THR A 98 1.81 8.15 9.22
C THR A 98 1.56 9.38 10.11
N ILE A 99 0.54 9.33 10.98
CA ILE A 99 0.24 10.42 11.93
C ILE A 99 1.45 10.71 12.83
N LEU A 100 2.02 9.68 13.45
CA LEU A 100 3.21 9.83 14.30
C LEU A 100 4.40 10.36 13.50
N GLY A 101 4.60 9.87 12.28
CA GLY A 101 5.63 10.37 11.38
C GLY A 101 5.45 11.86 11.05
N LEU A 102 4.23 12.30 10.74
CA LEU A 102 3.92 13.71 10.46
C LEU A 102 4.19 14.58 11.69
N LEU A 103 3.78 14.13 12.88
CA LEU A 103 4.04 14.85 14.14
C LEU A 103 5.53 14.98 14.48
N TRP A 104 6.38 14.05 14.01
CA TRP A 104 7.83 14.11 14.16
C TRP A 104 8.56 14.75 12.98
N SER A 105 7.82 15.22 11.97
CA SER A 105 8.41 15.89 10.81
C SER A 105 8.77 17.34 11.13
N TYR A 106 9.64 17.93 10.32
CA TYR A 106 10.24 19.24 10.60
C TYR A 106 9.73 20.28 9.62
N THR A 107 9.24 21.41 10.11
CA THR A 107 8.91 22.56 9.27
C THR A 107 10.12 23.48 9.18
N VAL A 108 10.59 23.72 7.97
CA VAL A 108 11.79 24.54 7.71
C VAL A 108 11.50 25.58 6.64
N PRO A 109 12.17 26.75 6.66
CA PRO A 109 12.08 27.70 5.57
C PRO A 109 12.45 27.04 4.24
N THR A 110 11.72 27.31 3.16
CA THR A 110 11.95 26.63 1.87
C THR A 110 13.37 26.86 1.33
N GLU A 111 13.97 27.99 1.66
CA GLU A 111 15.35 28.36 1.30
C GLU A 111 16.42 27.52 2.01
N ALA A 112 16.09 26.91 3.15
CA ALA A 112 17.00 26.08 3.92
C ALA A 112 17.02 24.62 3.44
N ILE A 113 16.19 24.28 2.45
CA ILE A 113 16.06 22.91 1.94
C ILE A 113 17.19 22.65 0.93
N PRO A 114 18.01 21.60 1.13
CA PRO A 114 19.11 21.30 0.22
C PRO A 114 18.65 21.07 -1.21
N GLU A 115 19.40 21.61 -2.18
CA GLU A 115 19.20 21.29 -3.59
C GLU A 115 19.37 19.78 -3.82
N GLY A 116 18.43 19.19 -4.58
CA GLY A 116 18.39 17.75 -4.83
C GLY A 116 17.63 16.93 -3.78
N THR A 117 16.98 17.56 -2.80
CA THR A 117 16.02 16.87 -1.92
C THR A 117 14.90 16.27 -2.77
N PHE A 118 14.65 14.97 -2.61
CA PHE A 118 13.64 14.26 -3.38
C PHE A 118 12.24 14.72 -3.00
N MET A 119 11.53 15.31 -3.97
CA MET A 119 10.11 15.59 -3.84
C MET A 119 9.30 14.31 -4.06
N LEU A 120 8.38 14.02 -3.15
CA LEU A 120 7.53 12.84 -3.21
C LEU A 120 6.12 13.24 -3.66
N PRO A 121 5.50 12.51 -4.61
CA PRO A 121 4.11 12.71 -4.94
C PRO A 121 3.24 12.37 -3.73
N VAL A 122 2.22 13.17 -3.46
CA VAL A 122 1.47 13.08 -2.20
C VAL A 122 0.23 12.19 -2.38
N PRO A 123 0.10 11.07 -1.64
CA PRO A 123 -1.14 10.33 -1.59
C PRO A 123 -2.25 11.17 -0.96
N ILE A 124 -3.49 11.01 -1.41
CA ILE A 124 -4.64 11.82 -0.92
C ILE A 124 -4.75 11.75 0.62
N LEU A 125 -4.62 10.56 1.20
CA LEU A 125 -4.66 10.38 2.65
C LEU A 125 -3.52 11.10 3.36
N PHE A 126 -2.31 11.07 2.80
CA PHE A 126 -1.17 11.75 3.38
C PHE A 126 -1.41 13.26 3.41
N GLU A 127 -1.92 13.83 2.32
CA GLU A 127 -2.29 15.24 2.23
C GLU A 127 -3.37 15.61 3.24
N LEU A 128 -4.43 14.80 3.34
CA LEU A 128 -5.52 15.04 4.30
C LEU A 128 -5.01 15.01 5.74
N LEU A 129 -4.17 14.04 6.10
CA LEU A 129 -3.57 13.94 7.43
C LEU A 129 -2.63 15.12 7.70
N GLN A 130 -1.77 15.46 6.74
CA GLN A 130 -0.84 16.58 6.87
C GLN A 130 -1.59 17.90 7.10
N ARG A 131 -2.60 18.22 6.29
CA ARG A 131 -3.40 19.44 6.43
C ARG A 131 -4.22 19.48 7.73
N PHE A 132 -4.64 18.31 8.22
CA PHE A 132 -5.41 18.23 9.46
C PHE A 132 -4.53 18.40 10.70
N ILE A 133 -3.28 17.92 10.66
CA ILE A 133 -2.38 17.87 11.81
C ILE A 133 -1.44 19.07 11.86
N LEU A 134 -0.96 19.52 10.70
CA LEU A 134 0.09 20.52 10.57
C LEU A 134 -0.43 21.74 9.82
N ASN A 135 -0.16 22.93 10.37
CA ASN A 135 -0.30 24.19 9.67
C ASN A 135 1.08 24.65 9.20
N ILE A 136 1.35 24.58 7.91
CA ILE A 136 2.63 24.98 7.31
C ILE A 136 2.45 26.41 6.78
N PRO A 137 3.16 27.41 7.32
CA PRO A 137 3.09 28.79 6.84
C PRO A 137 3.63 28.93 5.41
N ASP A 138 3.21 30.00 4.72
CA ASP A 138 3.79 30.36 3.42
C ASP A 138 5.31 30.58 3.55
N GLY A 139 6.07 30.06 2.58
CA GLY A 139 7.54 30.12 2.61
C GLY A 139 8.22 29.08 3.51
N TYR A 140 7.46 28.09 4.01
CA TYR A 140 7.99 26.93 4.70
C TYR A 140 7.68 25.64 3.91
N GLY A 141 8.59 24.69 3.96
CA GLY A 141 8.41 23.32 3.52
C GLY A 141 8.36 22.35 4.70
N LEU A 142 7.82 21.17 4.47
CA LEU A 142 7.96 20.05 5.38
C LEU A 142 9.21 19.27 4.99
N LEU A 143 9.95 18.76 5.97
CA LEU A 143 10.91 17.68 5.78
C LEU A 143 10.40 16.48 6.56
N THR A 144 10.03 15.44 5.82
CA THR A 144 9.33 14.30 6.40
C THR A 144 10.23 13.46 7.31
N HIS A 145 9.70 13.09 8.48
CA HIS A 145 10.35 12.11 9.34
C HIS A 145 10.36 10.75 8.61
N PRO A 146 11.41 9.91 8.76
CA PRO A 146 11.47 8.61 8.08
C PRO A 146 10.29 7.67 8.38
N LEU A 147 9.66 7.79 9.56
CA LEU A 147 8.41 7.07 9.85
C LEU A 147 7.23 7.53 8.96
N ALA A 148 7.13 8.82 8.64
CA ALA A 148 6.13 9.34 7.72
C ALA A 148 6.35 8.78 6.32
N PHE A 149 7.60 8.68 5.88
CA PHE A 149 7.96 8.04 4.63
C PHE A 149 7.62 6.55 4.60
N ALA A 150 7.78 5.81 5.70
CA ALA A 150 7.29 4.43 5.78
C ALA A 150 5.77 4.36 5.59
N GLY A 151 5.03 5.32 6.17
CA GLY A 151 3.60 5.50 5.93
C GLY A 151 3.28 5.75 4.46
N TRP A 152 4.02 6.65 3.80
CA TRP A 152 3.90 6.93 2.37
C TRP A 152 4.12 5.67 1.51
N ILE A 153 5.18 4.90 1.77
CA ILE A 153 5.42 3.63 1.06
C ILE A 153 4.26 2.67 1.31
N GLY A 154 3.78 2.57 2.54
CA GLY A 154 2.64 1.73 2.86
C GLY A 154 1.38 2.12 2.08
N MET A 155 1.13 3.42 1.85
CA MET A 155 0.01 3.89 1.04
C MET A 155 0.21 3.46 -0.41
N LEU A 156 1.42 3.64 -0.95
CA LEU A 156 1.76 3.21 -2.30
C LEU A 156 1.54 1.70 -2.48
N VAL A 157 2.06 0.87 -1.58
CA VAL A 157 1.89 -0.59 -1.62
C VAL A 157 0.42 -0.99 -1.50
N THR A 158 -0.32 -0.36 -0.59
CA THR A 158 -1.76 -0.61 -0.41
C THR A 158 -2.55 -0.26 -1.67
N MET A 159 -2.26 0.89 -2.30
CA MET A 159 -2.86 1.29 -3.58
C MET A 159 -2.59 0.25 -4.66
N LEU A 160 -1.33 -0.13 -4.85
CA LEU A 160 -0.94 -1.11 -5.88
C LEU A 160 -1.60 -2.47 -5.63
N ASN A 161 -1.64 -2.97 -4.40
CA ASN A 161 -2.29 -4.24 -4.05
C ASN A 161 -3.81 -4.20 -4.25
N LEU A 162 -4.46 -3.06 -4.04
CA LEU A 162 -5.90 -2.88 -4.26
C LEU A 162 -6.28 -2.57 -5.71
N MET A 163 -5.31 -2.36 -6.62
CA MET A 163 -5.62 -2.26 -8.04
C MET A 163 -6.31 -3.54 -8.52
N PRO A 164 -7.35 -3.44 -9.37
CA PRO A 164 -8.17 -4.58 -9.72
C PRO A 164 -7.50 -5.44 -10.82
N VAL A 165 -6.33 -6.00 -10.53
CA VAL A 165 -5.48 -6.69 -11.50
C VAL A 165 -5.06 -8.08 -11.05
N GLY A 166 -5.41 -9.10 -11.83
CA GLY A 166 -4.83 -10.43 -11.75
C GLY A 166 -4.85 -11.02 -10.33
N MET A 167 -3.68 -11.44 -9.86
CA MET A 167 -3.47 -12.09 -8.55
C MET A 167 -3.30 -11.12 -7.38
N LEU A 168 -3.43 -9.81 -7.60
CA LEU A 168 -3.41 -8.84 -6.51
C LEU A 168 -4.69 -8.94 -5.67
N ASP A 169 -4.67 -8.36 -4.47
CA ASP A 169 -5.82 -8.34 -3.57
C ASP A 169 -7.06 -7.73 -4.24
N GLY A 170 -6.88 -6.60 -4.93
CA GLY A 170 -7.91 -5.93 -5.72
C GLY A 170 -8.40 -6.78 -6.89
N GLY A 171 -7.55 -7.61 -7.47
CA GLY A 171 -7.92 -8.59 -8.50
C GLY A 171 -8.87 -9.65 -7.94
N HIS A 172 -8.51 -10.27 -6.80
CA HIS A 172 -9.38 -11.21 -6.11
C HIS A 172 -10.72 -10.60 -5.68
N ILE A 173 -10.70 -9.38 -5.16
CA ILE A 173 -11.91 -8.63 -4.76
C ILE A 173 -12.78 -8.32 -5.98
N SER A 174 -12.21 -7.77 -7.06
CA SER A 174 -12.97 -7.44 -8.26
C SER A 174 -13.57 -8.69 -8.90
N ARG A 175 -12.82 -9.79 -8.98
CA ARG A 175 -13.29 -11.08 -9.53
C ARG A 175 -14.55 -11.58 -8.87
N VAL A 176 -14.61 -11.60 -7.53
CA VAL A 176 -15.78 -12.14 -6.81
C VAL A 176 -17.01 -11.21 -6.88
N LEU A 177 -16.78 -9.91 -7.14
CA LEU A 177 -17.84 -8.92 -7.32
C LEU A 177 -18.47 -8.98 -8.70
N ILE A 178 -17.64 -9.08 -9.76
CA ILE A 178 -18.08 -8.94 -11.16
C ILE A 178 -18.19 -10.27 -11.91
N GLY A 179 -17.58 -11.34 -11.40
CA GLY A 179 -17.50 -12.65 -12.04
C GLY A 179 -16.21 -12.88 -12.83
N GLY A 180 -15.92 -14.16 -13.11
CA GLY A 180 -14.66 -14.59 -13.74
C GLY A 180 -14.45 -14.09 -15.18
N ASP A 181 -15.52 -13.97 -15.97
CA ASP A 181 -15.41 -13.59 -17.39
C ASP A 181 -15.00 -12.12 -17.57
N LEU A 182 -15.56 -11.22 -16.75
CA LEU A 182 -15.27 -9.79 -16.82
C LEU A 182 -13.98 -9.42 -16.07
N HIS A 183 -13.51 -10.28 -15.17
CA HIS A 183 -12.27 -10.08 -14.40
C HIS A 183 -11.06 -9.78 -15.29
N ARG A 184 -10.95 -10.44 -16.45
CA ARG A 184 -9.82 -10.22 -17.35
C ARG A 184 -9.82 -8.81 -17.94
N VAL A 185 -10.99 -8.33 -18.37
CA VAL A 185 -11.15 -6.96 -18.90
C VAL A 185 -10.83 -5.94 -17.82
N VAL A 186 -11.38 -6.12 -16.61
CA VAL A 186 -11.10 -5.23 -15.47
C VAL A 186 -9.62 -5.24 -15.08
N SER A 187 -8.95 -6.39 -15.17
CA SER A 187 -7.50 -6.49 -14.96
C SER A 187 -6.72 -5.67 -15.97
N PHE A 188 -7.06 -5.72 -17.26
CA PHE A 188 -6.40 -4.87 -18.26
C PHE A 188 -6.67 -3.38 -18.04
N ILE A 189 -7.89 -3.01 -17.64
CA ILE A 189 -8.20 -1.62 -17.27
C ILE A 189 -7.36 -1.18 -16.08
N GLY A 190 -7.20 -2.02 -15.06
CA GLY A 190 -6.34 -1.74 -13.91
C GLY A 190 -4.87 -1.57 -14.31
N VAL A 191 -4.34 -2.37 -15.23
CA VAL A 191 -2.98 -2.19 -15.79
C VAL A 191 -2.83 -0.84 -16.48
N ILE A 192 -3.78 -0.47 -17.34
CA ILE A 192 -3.78 0.81 -18.04
C ILE A 192 -3.85 1.97 -17.04
N ALA A 193 -4.72 1.87 -16.03
CA ALA A 193 -4.82 2.87 -14.98
C ALA A 193 -3.49 3.04 -14.22
N THR A 194 -2.84 1.95 -13.80
CA THR A 194 -1.52 1.97 -13.16
C THR A 194 -0.47 2.64 -14.05
N PHE A 195 -0.49 2.37 -15.35
CA PHE A 195 0.41 3.01 -16.32
C PHE A 195 0.16 4.52 -16.39
N MET A 196 -1.11 4.95 -16.50
CA MET A 196 -1.49 6.37 -16.60
C MET A 196 -1.19 7.17 -15.33
N ILE A 197 -1.19 6.52 -14.17
CA ILE A 197 -0.80 7.12 -12.88
C ILE A 197 0.72 7.33 -12.81
N GLY A 198 1.50 6.70 -13.70
CA GLY A 198 2.93 6.88 -13.87
C GLY A 198 3.78 5.67 -13.46
N PHE A 199 3.19 4.60 -12.94
CA PHE A 199 3.90 3.41 -12.50
C PHE A 199 4.11 2.40 -13.64
N TRP A 200 4.78 2.83 -14.72
CA TRP A 200 4.98 2.05 -15.95
C TRP A 200 5.64 0.68 -15.72
N MET A 201 6.70 0.62 -14.90
CA MET A 201 7.37 -0.65 -14.57
C MET A 201 6.44 -1.60 -13.80
N MET A 202 5.68 -1.08 -12.85
CA MET A 202 4.69 -1.88 -12.12
C MET A 202 3.54 -2.30 -13.04
N ALA A 203 3.08 -1.44 -13.94
CA ALA A 203 2.07 -1.80 -14.94
C ALA A 203 2.55 -2.95 -15.83
N ALA A 204 3.83 -2.97 -16.22
CA ALA A 204 4.42 -4.08 -16.97
C ALA A 204 4.43 -5.39 -16.15
N PHE A 205 4.76 -5.35 -14.86
CA PHE A 205 4.64 -6.52 -13.97
C PHE A 205 3.19 -6.97 -13.80
N MET A 206 2.27 -6.03 -13.59
CA MET A 206 0.83 -6.27 -13.45
C MET A 206 0.24 -6.89 -14.72
N LEU A 207 0.75 -6.55 -15.91
CA LEU A 207 0.34 -7.16 -17.17
C LEU A 207 0.59 -8.67 -17.19
N PHE A 208 1.74 -9.13 -16.66
CA PHE A 208 2.04 -10.55 -16.53
C PHE A 208 1.02 -11.28 -15.64
N PHE A 209 0.62 -10.65 -14.54
CA PHE A 209 -0.43 -11.21 -13.66
C PHE A 209 -1.81 -11.18 -14.31
N ALA A 210 -2.16 -10.14 -15.06
CA ALA A 210 -3.42 -10.05 -15.80
C ALA A 210 -3.54 -11.12 -16.90
N MET A 211 -2.41 -11.54 -17.46
CA MET A 211 -2.35 -12.59 -18.48
C MET A 211 -2.39 -14.02 -17.91
N SER A 212 -2.06 -14.19 -16.63
CA SER A 212 -1.99 -15.48 -15.97
C SER A 212 -3.39 -16.05 -15.66
N PRO A 213 -3.63 -17.37 -15.81
CA PRO A 213 -4.90 -17.98 -15.47
C PRO A 213 -5.21 -17.81 -13.98
N HIS A 214 -6.42 -17.34 -13.67
CA HIS A 214 -6.84 -17.10 -12.29
C HIS A 214 -7.74 -18.23 -11.81
N SER A 215 -7.21 -19.12 -10.97
CA SER A 215 -8.03 -20.16 -10.33
C SER A 215 -9.02 -19.49 -9.38
N GLY A 216 -10.32 -19.57 -9.71
CA GLY A 216 -11.39 -19.09 -8.86
C GLY A 216 -11.56 -19.90 -7.58
N PRO A 217 -12.53 -19.52 -6.73
CA PRO A 217 -12.96 -20.37 -5.64
C PRO A 217 -13.61 -21.65 -6.18
N LEU A 218 -13.67 -22.70 -5.35
CA LEU A 218 -14.30 -23.98 -5.71
C LEU A 218 -15.79 -23.81 -6.02
N ASP A 219 -16.51 -23.05 -5.20
CA ASP A 219 -17.85 -22.55 -5.49
C ASP A 219 -17.78 -21.09 -5.98
N ASP A 220 -17.86 -20.95 -7.30
CA ASP A 220 -17.89 -19.68 -8.00
C ASP A 220 -19.29 -19.32 -8.52
N VAL A 221 -20.33 -20.04 -8.11
CA VAL A 221 -21.72 -19.77 -8.52
C VAL A 221 -22.45 -18.99 -7.43
N SER A 222 -22.20 -19.33 -6.16
CA SER A 222 -22.83 -18.66 -5.03
C SER A 222 -22.47 -17.16 -4.96
N PRO A 223 -23.46 -16.27 -4.82
CA PRO A 223 -23.19 -14.83 -4.80
C PRO A 223 -22.48 -14.38 -3.53
N LEU A 224 -21.74 -13.28 -3.64
CA LEU A 224 -21.11 -12.62 -2.51
C LEU A 224 -22.17 -12.04 -1.56
N THR A 225 -22.00 -12.22 -0.24
CA THR A 225 -22.98 -11.73 0.73
C THR A 225 -23.08 -10.20 0.74
N PRO A 226 -24.25 -9.61 1.08
CA PRO A 226 -24.45 -8.15 1.09
C PRO A 226 -23.45 -7.39 1.97
N LYS A 227 -23.07 -7.95 3.14
CA LYS A 227 -22.08 -7.34 4.03
C LYS A 227 -20.72 -7.15 3.37
N ARG A 228 -20.31 -8.08 2.50
CA ARG A 228 -19.04 -8.02 1.78
C ARG A 228 -19.09 -7.06 0.60
N LYS A 229 -20.26 -6.95 -0.06
CA LYS A 229 -20.50 -5.89 -1.05
C LYS A 229 -20.41 -4.49 -0.42
N LEU A 230 -20.87 -4.32 0.81
CA LEU A 230 -20.65 -3.07 1.54
C LEU A 230 -19.17 -2.87 1.88
N LEU A 231 -18.48 -3.93 2.33
CA LEU A 231 -17.04 -3.86 2.62
C LEU A 231 -16.19 -3.54 1.37
N SER A 232 -16.61 -3.92 0.16
CA SER A 232 -15.91 -3.51 -1.06
C SER A 232 -15.95 -2.00 -1.30
N ILE A 233 -17.02 -1.31 -0.88
CA ILE A 233 -17.08 0.16 -0.96
C ILE A 233 -15.99 0.77 -0.06
N PHE A 234 -15.81 0.21 1.13
CA PHE A 234 -14.74 0.63 2.04
C PHE A 234 -13.35 0.37 1.44
N LEU A 235 -13.11 -0.79 0.81
CA LEU A 235 -11.84 -1.09 0.14
C LEU A 235 -11.56 -0.15 -1.04
N VAL A 236 -12.59 0.19 -1.82
CA VAL A 236 -12.46 1.20 -2.89
C VAL A 236 -12.13 2.57 -2.28
N SER A 237 -12.70 2.93 -1.14
CA SER A 237 -12.33 4.18 -0.46
C SER A 237 -10.86 4.17 0.00
N ILE A 238 -10.34 3.04 0.48
CA ILE A 238 -8.91 2.89 0.80
C ILE A 238 -8.06 3.07 -0.46
N LEU A 239 -8.42 2.43 -1.57
CA LEU A 239 -7.70 2.59 -2.84
C LEU A 239 -7.64 4.07 -3.28
N ILE A 240 -8.76 4.78 -3.22
CA ILE A 240 -8.83 6.21 -3.57
C ILE A 240 -7.98 7.03 -2.61
N LEU A 241 -8.09 6.80 -1.30
CA LEU A 241 -7.31 7.50 -0.28
C LEU A 241 -5.80 7.29 -0.44
N CYS A 242 -5.38 6.10 -0.87
CA CYS A 242 -3.98 5.78 -1.11
C CYS A 242 -3.50 6.13 -2.53
N LEU A 243 -4.36 6.70 -3.38
CA LEU A 243 -4.01 7.02 -4.76
C LEU A 243 -2.85 8.04 -4.80
N THR A 244 -1.80 7.68 -5.53
CA THR A 244 -0.54 8.45 -5.57
C THR A 244 -0.09 8.70 -7.02
N PRO A 245 -0.75 9.60 -7.77
CA PRO A 245 -0.31 9.93 -9.13
C PRO A 245 1.08 10.57 -9.11
N LEU A 246 2.01 10.06 -9.92
CA LEU A 246 3.38 10.59 -9.99
C LEU A 246 3.42 12.04 -10.53
N TRP A 247 2.38 12.44 -11.25
CA TRP A 247 2.15 13.80 -11.76
C TRP A 247 1.31 14.67 -10.82
N GLY A 248 0.97 14.18 -9.64
CA GLY A 248 0.21 14.92 -8.63
C GLY A 248 1.03 15.98 -7.89
N VAL A 249 0.42 16.58 -6.88
CA VAL A 249 1.10 17.49 -5.95
C VAL A 249 2.28 16.76 -5.33
N GLN A 250 3.42 17.45 -5.23
CA GLN A 250 4.62 16.91 -4.60
C GLN A 250 4.93 17.72 -3.35
N ILE A 251 5.27 17.05 -2.25
CA ILE A 251 5.81 17.69 -1.04
C ILE A 251 7.27 17.32 -0.85
N LEU A 252 7.95 18.22 -0.15
CA LEU A 252 9.31 18.04 0.39
C LEU A 252 9.25 17.17 1.66
#